data_AF-A0A0M4LH72-F1
#
_entry.id   AF-A0A0M4LH72-F1
#
_cell.length_a   1.000
_cell.length_b   1.000
_cell.length_c   1.000
_cell.angle_alpha   90.00
_cell.angle_beta   90.00
_cell.angle_gamma   90.00
#
_symmetry.space_group_name_H-M   'P 1'
#
loop_
_entity.id
_entity.type
_entity.pdbx_description
1 polymer ?
#
loop_
_entity_poly.entity_id
_entity_poly.type
_entity_poly.pdbx_seq_one_letter_code
_entity_poly.pdbx_strand_id
1 'polypeptide(L)' 'MRFISSLAICLIMTNNALANKEIEPYSQETCQKIYESIGTFVLLADTEWKKEKEKKAMFYSTAASNYATIYETVCSK' A
#
# COMPACT_ATOMS: atom_id res chain seq x y z
N MET A 1 -42.49 -21.87 -10.59
CA MET A 1 -41.47 -20.80 -10.70
C MET A 1 -41.46 -19.90 -9.45
N ARG A 2 -41.27 -20.43 -8.24
CA ARG A 2 -41.21 -19.62 -7.01
C ARG A 2 -40.03 -19.96 -6.09
N PHE A 3 -39.42 -21.13 -6.27
CA PHE A 3 -38.26 -21.56 -5.46
C PHE A 3 -36.91 -21.23 -6.11
N ILE A 4 -36.87 -21.10 -7.44
CA ILE A 4 -35.64 -20.75 -8.19
C ILE A 4 -35.27 -19.28 -7.94
N SER A 5 -36.25 -18.39 -7.71
CA SER A 5 -36.00 -16.98 -7.42
C SER A 5 -35.39 -16.74 -6.04
N SER A 6 -35.59 -17.63 -5.06
CA SER A 6 -34.97 -17.51 -3.73
C SER A 6 -33.52 -18.00 -3.70
N LEU A 7 -33.15 -18.99 -4.53
CA LEU A 7 -31.80 -19.53 -4.53
C LEU A 7 -30.77 -18.54 -5.09
N ALA A 8 -31.18 -17.70 -6.05
CA ALA A 8 -30.33 -16.65 -6.62
C ALA A 8 -30.01 -15.52 -5.62
N ILE A 9 -30.90 -15.25 -4.66
CA ILE A 9 -30.71 -14.18 -3.65
C ILE A 9 -29.71 -14.63 -2.57
N CYS A 10 -29.71 -15.92 -2.21
CA CYS A 10 -28.74 -16.46 -1.24
C CYS A 10 -27.29 -16.49 -1.77
N LEU A 11 -27.10 -16.64 -3.08
CA LEU A 11 -25.76 -16.67 -3.71
C LEU A 11 -25.05 -15.31 -3.73
N ILE A 12 -25.77 -14.20 -3.51
CA ILE A 12 -25.19 -12.86 -3.53
C ILE A 12 -24.61 -12.47 -2.16
N MET A 13 -25.05 -13.11 -1.07
CA MET A 13 -24.60 -12.77 0.29
C MET A 13 -23.29 -13.44 0.73
N THR A 14 -22.76 -14.41 -0.03
CA THR A 14 -21.59 -15.20 0.40
C THR A 14 -20.23 -14.60 0.00
N ASN A 15 -20.18 -13.46 -0.70
CA ASN A 15 -18.92 -12.95 -1.26
C ASN A 15 -18.24 -11.83 -0.44
N ASN A 16 -18.85 -11.32 0.64
CA ASN A 16 -18.17 -10.37 1.52
C ASN A 16 -17.29 -11.06 2.58
N ALA A 17 -17.25 -12.39 2.60
CA ALA A 17 -16.32 -13.17 3.40
C ALA A 17 -14.92 -13.27 2.75
N LEU A 18 -14.62 -12.47 1.72
CA LEU A 18 -13.25 -12.18 1.30
C LEU A 18 -12.60 -11.30 2.38
N ALA A 19 -12.31 -11.94 3.51
CA ALA A 19 -11.21 -11.69 4.41
C ALA A 19 -10.61 -10.27 4.37
N ASN A 20 -11.29 -9.31 5.00
CA ASN A 20 -10.57 -8.29 5.78
C ASN A 20 -9.85 -9.02 6.92
N LYS A 21 -8.78 -9.77 6.62
CA LYS A 21 -7.77 -9.99 7.63
C LYS A 21 -7.16 -8.61 7.83
N GLU A 22 -7.52 -7.96 8.93
CA GLU A 22 -6.78 -6.79 9.39
C GLU A 22 -5.30 -7.16 9.32
N ILE A 23 -4.55 -6.38 8.53
CA ILE A 23 -3.10 -6.57 8.46
C ILE A 23 -2.60 -6.22 9.86
N GLU A 24 -1.96 -7.19 10.53
CA GLU A 24 -1.37 -6.90 11.82
C GLU A 24 -0.34 -5.78 11.66
N PRO A 25 -0.45 -4.70 12.46
CA PRO A 25 0.50 -3.61 12.36
C PRO A 25 1.92 -4.11 12.59
N TYR A 26 2.85 -3.54 11.82
CA TYR A 26 4.26 -3.80 12.03
C TYR A 26 4.73 -3.21 13.37
N SER A 27 5.84 -3.76 13.89
CA SER A 27 6.46 -3.21 15.09
C SER A 27 6.89 -1.76 14.86
N GLN A 28 6.92 -0.96 15.92
CA GLN A 28 7.38 0.43 15.87
C GLN A 28 8.78 0.54 15.24
N GLU A 29 9.70 -0.37 15.58
CA GLU A 29 11.05 -0.41 15.00
C GLU A 29 11.01 -0.61 13.47
N THR A 30 10.15 -1.51 13.00
CA THR A 30 9.99 -1.75 11.56
C THR A 30 9.37 -0.53 10.86
N CYS A 31 8.36 0.07 11.47
CA CYS A 31 7.72 1.28 10.96
C CYS A 31 8.70 2.46 10.89
N GLN A 32 9.58 2.62 11.88
CA GLN A 32 10.64 3.62 11.85
C GLN A 32 11.57 3.40 10.66
N LYS A 33 12.02 2.16 10.42
CA LYS A 33 12.88 1.83 9.25
C LYS A 33 12.19 2.11 7.92
N ILE A 34 10.89 1.84 7.80
CA ILE A 34 10.10 2.16 6.61
C ILE A 34 10.06 3.68 6.41
N TYR A 35 9.77 4.44 7.47
CA TYR A 35 9.72 5.90 7.43
C TYR A 35 11.06 6.52 7.03
N GLU A 36 12.17 6.06 7.62
CA GLU A 36 13.52 6.50 7.26
C GLU A 36 13.87 6.16 5.79
N SER A 37 13.38 5.04 5.28
CA SER A 37 13.54 4.65 3.87
C SER A 37 12.82 5.61 2.92
N ILE A 38 11.62 6.11 3.27
CA ILE A 38 10.91 7.14 2.50
C ILE A 38 11.81 8.38 2.35
N GLY A 39 12.33 8.89 3.48
CA GLY A 39 13.22 10.06 3.48
C GLY A 39 14.49 9.84 2.65
N THR A 40 15.09 8.65 2.75
CA THR A 40 16.26 8.28 1.94
C THR A 40 15.97 8.32 0.44
N PHE A 41 14.84 7.76 0.00
CA PHE A 41 14.47 7.79 -1.42
C PHE A 41 14.12 9.19 -1.91
N VAL A 42 13.47 10.03 -1.09
CA VAL A 42 13.23 11.44 -1.42
C VAL A 42 14.55 12.19 -1.63
N LEU A 43 15.53 12.00 -0.75
CA LEU A 43 16.85 12.62 -0.87
C LEU A 43 17.58 12.17 -2.15
N LEU A 44 17.53 10.88 -2.48
CA LEU A 44 18.10 10.34 -3.71
C LEU A 44 17.40 10.90 -4.96
N ALA A 45 16.08 11.02 -4.93
CA ALA A 45 15.29 11.59 -6.01
C ALA A 45 15.69 13.05 -6.28
N ASP A 46 15.73 13.89 -5.24
CA ASP A 46 16.16 15.30 -5.32
C ASP A 46 17.60 15.41 -5.83
N THR A 47 18.49 14.56 -5.34
CA THR A 47 19.89 14.51 -5.77
C THR A 47 20.04 14.21 -7.26
N GLU A 48 19.28 13.26 -7.79
CA GLU A 48 19.34 12.92 -9.22
C GLU A 48 18.56 13.93 -10.08
N TRP A 49 17.51 14.55 -9.55
CA TRP A 49 16.78 15.65 -10.20
C TRP A 49 17.70 16.84 -10.46
N LYS A 50 18.47 17.27 -9.45
CA LYS A 50 19.47 18.35 -9.55
C LYS A 50 20.62 18.05 -10.53
N LYS A 51 20.80 16.78 -10.91
CA LYS A 51 21.77 16.34 -11.93
C LYS A 51 21.14 16.14 -13.30
N GLU A 52 19.88 16.56 -13.49
CA GLU A 52 19.10 16.39 -14.72
C GLU A 52 18.94 14.91 -15.14
N LYS A 53 18.99 13.98 -14.18
CA LYS A 53 18.83 12.54 -14.41
C LYS A 53 17.39 12.11 -14.15
N GLU A 54 16.48 12.63 -14.95
CA GLU A 54 15.02 12.49 -14.78
C GLU A 54 14.55 11.05 -14.52
N LYS A 55 15.03 10.09 -15.32
CA LYS A 55 14.64 8.68 -15.16
C LYS A 55 15.02 8.10 -13.78
N LYS A 56 16.19 8.48 -13.25
CA LYS A 56 16.62 8.03 -11.91
C LYS A 56 15.91 8.79 -10.81
N ALA A 57 15.69 10.09 -10.99
CA ALA A 57 14.91 10.89 -10.07
C ALA A 57 13.49 10.32 -9.91
N MET A 58 12.81 10.03 -11.03
CA MET A 58 11.48 9.41 -11.03
C MET A 58 11.48 8.02 -10.42
N PHE A 59 12.51 7.20 -10.68
CA PHE A 59 12.64 5.88 -10.05
C PHE A 59 12.66 5.98 -8.51
N TYR A 60 13.46 6.89 -7.96
CA TYR A 60 13.52 7.09 -6.51
C TYR A 60 12.26 7.74 -5.94
N SER A 61 11.62 8.68 -6.65
CA SER A 61 10.33 9.24 -6.23
C SER A 61 9.24 8.17 -6.15
N THR A 62 9.19 7.25 -7.12
CA THR A 62 8.25 6.12 -7.09
C THR A 62 8.55 5.17 -5.91
N ALA A 63 9.83 4.90 -5.63
CA ALA A 63 10.20 4.10 -4.46
C ALA A 63 9.75 4.75 -3.14
N ALA A 64 9.95 6.07 -2.99
CA ALA A 64 9.47 6.82 -1.83
C ALA A 64 7.94 6.73 -1.69
N SER A 65 7.19 6.93 -2.79
CA SER A 65 5.73 6.82 -2.81
C SER A 65 5.25 5.43 -2.40
N ASN A 66 5.85 4.38 -2.95
CA ASN A 66 5.49 3.00 -2.61
C ASN A 66 5.73 2.70 -1.12
N TYR A 67 6.84 3.17 -0.54
CA TYR A 67 7.11 2.99 0.88
C TYR A 67 6.17 3.82 1.76
N ALA A 68 5.72 4.99 1.30
CA ALA A 68 4.68 5.75 1.98
C ALA A 68 3.34 5.00 2.02
N THR A 69 2.92 4.40 0.90
CA THR A 69 1.74 3.53 0.87
C THR A 69 1.88 2.34 1.82
N ILE A 70 3.05 1.69 1.86
CA ILE A 70 3.30 0.60 2.80
C ILE A 70 3.16 1.08 4.24
N TYR A 71 3.79 2.21 4.58
CA TYR A 71 3.70 2.80 5.92
C TYR A 71 2.24 3.08 6.31
N GLU A 72 1.46 3.72 5.43
CA GLU A 72 0.04 3.96 5.69
C GLU A 72 -0.74 2.67 5.91
N THR A 73 -0.44 1.62 5.15
CA THR A 73 -1.16 0.34 5.20
C THR A 73 -0.86 -0.47 6.46
N VAL A 74 0.40 -0.48 6.94
CA VAL A 74 0.85 -1.41 7.98
C VAL A 74 1.39 -0.74 9.25
N CYS A 75 1.51 0.59 9.27
CA CYS A 75 2.06 1.35 10.39
C CYS A 75 1.13 2.46 10.90
N SER A 76 0.38 3.13 10.02
CA SER A 76 -0.66 4.07 10.45
C SER A 76 -1.94 3.32 10.79
N LYS A 77 -2.34 3.39 12.06
CA LYS A 77 -3.69 3.01 12.52
C LYS A 77 -4.54 4.25 12.70
#